data_AF-A0AAY5L0P3-F1
#
_entry.id   AF-A0AAY5L0P3-F1
#
_cell.length_a   1.000
_cell.length_b   1.000
_cell.length_c   1.000
_cell.angle_alpha   90.00
_cell.angle_beta   90.00
_cell.angle_gamma   90.00
#
_symmetry.space_group_name_H-M   'P 1'
#
loop_
_entity.id
_entity.type
_entity.pdbx_description
1 polymer ?
#
loop_
_entity_poly.entity_id
_entity_poly.type
_entity_poly.pdbx_seq_one_letter_code
_entity_poly.pdbx_strand_id
1 'polypeptide(L)'
;MFIYIKHADNQQFLANTNCPMALLLQYMRAKMGLPDEELVDLCDDHGALKLLFLSQQPQESASRLLTARSALTFCIVNRNPKDGAYVSITPLVANPDPALLESMQTQTDILEQARLRQLRSQEECREIEALSLSQHTQTTKSRGRSVQMDVPDDEPSNRRTGGGRSKN
;
A
#
# COMPACT_ATOMS: atom_id res chain seq x y z
N MET A 1 -5.49 27.23 0.16
CA MET A 1 -4.30 27.55 -0.65
C MET A 1 -4.62 27.11 -2.06
N PHE A 2 -4.19 27.84 -3.08
CA PHE A 2 -4.49 27.47 -4.47
C PHE A 2 -3.20 27.25 -5.26
N ILE A 3 -3.28 26.32 -6.20
CA ILE A 3 -2.27 26.06 -7.23
C ILE A 3 -2.93 26.12 -8.61
N TYR A 4 -2.12 26.38 -9.63
CA TYR A 4 -2.53 26.21 -11.02
C TYR A 4 -2.13 24.82 -11.50
N ILE A 5 -3.07 24.09 -12.09
CA ILE A 5 -2.80 22.83 -12.76
C ILE A 5 -2.92 23.06 -14.25
N LYS A 6 -1.80 22.91 -14.96
CA LYS A 6 -1.66 23.01 -16.42
C LYS A 6 -1.95 21.66 -17.07
N HIS A 7 -2.60 21.69 -18.22
CA HIS A 7 -2.77 20.53 -19.07
C HIS A 7 -2.77 20.94 -20.55
N ALA A 8 -3.14 20.00 -21.45
CA ALA A 8 -3.19 20.16 -22.90
C ALA A 8 -3.69 21.54 -23.37
N ASP A 9 -3.17 21.98 -24.52
CA ASP A 9 -3.55 23.25 -25.18
C ASP A 9 -3.33 24.52 -24.32
N ASN A 10 -2.33 24.50 -23.44
CA ASN A 10 -2.04 25.59 -22.49
C ASN A 10 -3.25 25.95 -21.60
N GLN A 11 -4.19 25.02 -21.44
CA GLN A 11 -5.29 25.19 -20.52
C GLN A 11 -4.81 24.98 -19.09
N GLN A 12 -5.49 25.65 -18.17
CA GLN A 12 -5.20 25.51 -16.75
C GLN A 12 -6.46 25.70 -15.92
N PHE A 13 -6.49 25.07 -14.76
CA PHE A 13 -7.53 25.28 -13.77
C PHE A 13 -6.92 25.46 -12.37
N LEU A 14 -7.66 26.16 -11.51
CA LEU A 14 -7.30 26.34 -10.11
C LEU A 14 -7.78 25.14 -9.30
N ALA A 15 -6.94 24.72 -8.35
CA ALA A 15 -7.28 23.70 -7.37
C ALA A 15 -6.99 24.18 -5.95
N ASN A 16 -7.95 23.99 -5.04
CA ASN A 16 -7.74 24.26 -3.61
C ASN A 16 -6.99 23.09 -2.98
N THR A 17 -5.82 23.35 -2.43
CA THR A 17 -4.97 22.35 -1.78
C THR A 17 -5.20 22.23 -0.27
N ASN A 18 -6.07 23.07 0.32
CA ASN A 18 -6.52 22.91 1.72
C ASN A 18 -7.62 21.84 1.85
N CYS A 19 -7.57 20.80 1.04
CA CYS A 19 -8.51 19.68 1.07
C CYS A 19 -7.73 18.35 1.13
N PRO A 20 -8.38 17.27 1.58
CA PRO A 20 -7.84 15.92 1.49
C PRO A 20 -7.25 15.61 0.12
N MET A 21 -6.10 14.96 0.10
CA MET A 21 -5.41 14.55 -1.13
C MET A 21 -6.30 13.69 -2.04
N ALA A 22 -7.11 12.81 -1.47
CA ALA A 22 -8.10 12.04 -2.21
C ALA A 22 -9.11 12.93 -2.97
N LEU A 23 -9.59 14.00 -2.33
CA LEU A 23 -10.53 14.94 -2.96
C LEU A 23 -9.84 15.78 -4.05
N LEU A 24 -8.58 16.16 -3.85
CA LEU A 24 -7.81 16.82 -4.89
C LEU A 24 -7.65 15.94 -6.13
N LEU A 25 -7.27 14.67 -5.95
CA LEU A 25 -7.12 13.70 -7.04
C LEU A 25 -8.45 13.43 -7.75
N GLN A 26 -9.56 13.32 -7.00
CA GLN A 26 -10.90 13.18 -7.57
C GLN A 26 -11.29 14.42 -8.39
N TYR A 27 -11.07 15.61 -7.87
CA TYR A 27 -11.33 16.86 -8.58
C TYR A 27 -10.52 16.95 -9.87
N MET A 28 -9.24 16.57 -9.82
CA MET A 28 -8.35 16.50 -10.97
C MET A 28 -8.89 15.57 -12.07
N ARG A 29 -9.28 14.34 -11.72
CA ARG A 29 -9.90 13.40 -12.68
C ARG A 29 -11.18 13.96 -13.28
N ALA A 30 -12.08 14.49 -12.46
CA ALA A 30 -13.33 15.09 -12.92
C ALA A 30 -13.09 16.27 -13.88
N LYS A 31 -12.08 17.10 -13.63
CA LYS A 31 -11.69 18.20 -14.52
C LYS A 31 -11.15 17.73 -15.87
N MET A 32 -10.51 16.56 -15.89
CA MET A 32 -9.98 15.96 -17.10
C MET A 32 -10.95 14.99 -17.78
N GLY A 33 -12.16 14.77 -17.22
CA GLY A 33 -13.13 13.80 -17.74
C GLY A 33 -12.64 12.34 -17.66
N LEU A 34 -11.78 12.02 -16.71
CA LEU A 34 -11.19 10.69 -16.54
C LEU A 34 -12.03 9.82 -15.58
N PRO A 35 -11.99 8.48 -15.72
CA PRO A 35 -12.58 7.55 -14.76
C PRO A 35 -11.98 7.68 -13.36
N ASP A 36 -12.73 7.31 -12.32
CA ASP A 36 -12.31 7.45 -10.92
C ASP A 36 -11.08 6.59 -10.55
N GLU A 37 -10.89 5.47 -11.25
CA GLU A 37 -9.79 4.54 -11.06
C GLU A 37 -8.49 5.01 -11.73
N GLU A 38 -8.56 6.03 -12.60
CA GLU A 38 -7.41 6.53 -13.32
C GLU A 38 -6.36 7.09 -12.34
N LEU A 39 -5.12 6.62 -12.49
CA LEU A 39 -4.01 7.07 -11.66
C LEU A 39 -3.44 8.35 -12.26
N VAL A 40 -3.47 9.41 -11.46
CA VAL A 40 -3.07 10.75 -11.87
C VAL A 40 -2.12 11.33 -10.84
N ASP A 41 -1.21 12.19 -11.29
CA ASP A 41 -0.29 12.92 -10.42
C ASP A 41 0.01 14.30 -10.99
N LEU A 42 0.89 15.03 -10.30
CA LEU A 42 1.40 16.32 -10.74
C LEU A 42 2.93 16.27 -10.84
N CYS A 43 3.51 16.99 -11.81
CA CYS A 43 4.93 17.32 -11.82
C CYS A 43 5.14 18.85 -11.89
N ASP A 44 6.32 19.33 -11.50
CA ASP A 44 6.72 20.70 -11.81
C ASP A 44 7.36 20.82 -13.20
N ASP A 45 7.84 22.01 -13.52
CA ASP A 45 8.48 22.36 -14.79
C ASP A 45 9.80 21.62 -15.04
N HIS A 46 10.45 21.11 -14.00
CA HIS A 46 11.64 20.25 -14.11
C HIS A 46 11.29 18.75 -14.13
N GLY A 47 10.00 18.43 -14.10
CA GLY A 47 9.51 17.07 -14.06
C GLY A 47 9.57 16.42 -12.69
N ALA A 48 9.77 17.12 -11.58
CA ALA A 48 9.73 16.46 -10.27
C ALA A 48 8.29 16.12 -9.88
N LEU A 49 7.97 14.82 -9.80
CA LEU A 49 6.66 14.31 -9.40
C LEU A 49 6.32 14.70 -7.96
N LYS A 50 5.04 14.92 -7.70
CA LYS A 50 4.52 15.19 -6.35
C LYS A 50 4.10 13.91 -5.62
N LEU A 51 4.00 12.79 -6.35
CA LEU A 51 3.73 11.45 -5.82
C LEU A 51 2.47 11.38 -4.96
N LEU A 52 1.45 12.18 -5.31
CA LEU A 52 0.20 12.28 -4.55
C LEU A 52 -0.52 10.92 -4.52
N PHE A 53 -0.46 10.19 -5.64
CA PHE A 53 -1.05 8.87 -5.80
C PHE A 53 -0.39 7.77 -4.93
N LEU A 54 0.78 8.04 -4.34
CA LEU A 54 1.48 7.13 -3.42
C LEU A 54 1.25 7.45 -1.95
N SER A 55 0.52 8.54 -1.66
CA SER A 55 0.32 8.99 -0.29
C SER A 55 -0.35 7.91 0.56
N GLN A 56 0.30 7.55 1.67
CA GLN A 56 -0.25 6.66 2.68
C GLN A 56 -1.30 7.36 3.56
N GLN A 57 -1.45 8.68 3.41
CA GLN A 57 -2.33 9.51 4.22
C GLN A 57 -3.26 10.33 3.30
N PRO A 58 -4.15 9.67 2.52
CA PRO A 58 -4.97 10.34 1.50
C PRO A 58 -5.99 11.33 2.08
N GLN A 59 -6.30 11.23 3.37
CA GLN A 59 -7.21 12.14 4.08
C GLN A 59 -6.55 13.43 4.55
N GLU A 60 -5.23 13.49 4.53
CA GLU A 60 -4.52 14.71 4.92
C GLU A 60 -4.58 15.77 3.82
N SER A 61 -4.43 17.02 4.26
CA SER A 61 -4.44 18.17 3.36
C SER A 61 -3.34 18.06 2.31
N ALA A 62 -3.71 18.19 1.03
CA ALA A 62 -2.77 18.18 -0.08
C ALA A 62 -1.71 19.30 0.03
N SER A 63 -2.03 20.38 0.74
CA SER A 63 -1.11 21.47 1.06
C SER A 63 0.15 21.04 1.83
N ARG A 64 0.17 19.82 2.39
CA ARG A 64 1.38 19.26 3.03
C ARG A 64 2.45 18.87 2.02
N LEU A 65 2.05 18.47 0.81
CA LEU A 65 2.97 18.04 -0.25
C LEU A 65 3.13 19.07 -1.35
N LEU A 66 2.23 20.06 -1.42
CA LEU A 66 2.17 21.03 -2.50
C LEU A 66 2.52 22.42 -2.01
N THR A 67 3.41 23.10 -2.73
CA THR A 67 3.79 24.48 -2.43
C THR A 67 2.68 25.46 -2.82
N ALA A 68 2.53 26.54 -2.05
CA ALA A 68 1.59 27.62 -2.36
C ALA A 68 1.91 28.30 -3.70
N ARG A 69 0.88 28.64 -4.47
CA ARG A 69 1.00 29.46 -5.69
C ARG A 69 1.90 28.86 -6.77
N SER A 70 2.13 27.55 -6.74
CA SER A 70 2.86 26.84 -7.79
C SER A 70 1.98 26.59 -9.02
N ALA A 71 2.63 26.46 -10.16
CA ALA A 71 2.03 25.93 -11.37
C ALA A 71 2.59 24.53 -11.62
N LEU A 72 1.73 23.53 -11.65
CA LEU A 72 2.10 22.13 -11.82
C LEU A 72 1.44 21.57 -13.08
N THR A 73 2.09 20.62 -13.72
CA THR A 73 1.58 19.94 -14.91
C THR A 73 0.88 18.65 -14.50
N PHE A 74 -0.30 18.41 -15.09
CA PHE A 74 -1.04 17.17 -14.90
C PHE A 74 -0.33 15.98 -15.55
N CYS A 75 -0.24 14.85 -14.84
CA CYS A 75 0.35 13.61 -15.34
C CYS A 75 -0.63 12.44 -15.26
N ILE A 76 -0.58 11.55 -16.26
CA ILE A 76 -1.20 10.22 -16.19
C ILE A 76 -0.13 9.21 -15.76
N VAL A 77 -0.47 8.34 -14.81
CA VAL A 77 0.41 7.29 -14.30
C VAL A 77 -0.11 5.94 -14.78
N ASN A 78 0.59 5.33 -15.74
CA ASN A 78 0.24 4.02 -16.26
C ASN A 78 0.99 2.94 -15.51
N ARG A 79 0.23 2.01 -14.92
CA ARG A 79 0.77 0.79 -14.32
C ARG A 79 0.25 -0.44 -15.05
N ASN A 80 1.08 -1.47 -15.14
CA ASN A 80 0.64 -2.76 -15.63
C ASN A 80 -0.36 -3.36 -14.63
N PRO A 81 -1.59 -3.68 -15.04
CA PRO A 81 -2.62 -4.19 -14.15
C PRO A 81 -2.31 -5.58 -13.58
N LYS A 82 -1.39 -6.34 -14.21
CA LYS A 82 -1.07 -7.72 -13.77
C LYS A 82 -0.13 -7.76 -12.57
N ASP A 83 0.90 -6.93 -12.59
CA ASP A 83 2.00 -6.97 -11.61
C ASP A 83 2.24 -5.62 -10.90
N GLY A 84 1.51 -4.58 -11.28
CA GLY A 84 1.62 -3.23 -10.74
C GLY A 84 2.89 -2.48 -11.18
N ALA A 85 3.62 -2.98 -12.19
CA ALA A 85 4.84 -2.33 -12.69
C ALA A 85 4.53 -0.95 -13.27
N TYR A 86 5.41 0.03 -13.03
CA TYR A 86 5.29 1.33 -13.65
C TYR A 86 5.67 1.24 -15.13
N VAL A 87 4.73 1.58 -16.01
CA VAL A 87 4.92 1.53 -17.47
C VAL A 87 5.33 2.91 -18.00
N SER A 88 4.58 3.95 -17.61
CA SER A 88 4.91 5.32 -17.97
C SER A 88 4.27 6.33 -17.03
N ILE A 89 4.89 7.50 -16.91
CA ILE A 89 4.28 8.67 -16.29
C ILE A 89 4.38 9.80 -17.31
N THR A 90 3.23 10.22 -17.84
CA THR A 90 3.17 11.09 -19.02
C THR A 90 2.58 12.45 -18.64
N PRO A 91 3.33 13.57 -18.80
CA PRO A 91 2.78 14.90 -18.61
C PRO A 91 1.83 15.24 -19.76
N LEU A 92 0.64 15.73 -19.43
CA LEU A 92 -0.34 16.18 -20.40
C LEU A 92 -0.07 17.63 -20.80
N VAL A 93 0.96 17.84 -21.63
CA VAL A 93 1.32 19.16 -22.16
C VAL A 93 1.55 19.05 -23.67
N ALA A 94 1.24 20.13 -24.40
CA ALA A 94 1.55 20.21 -25.82
C ALA A 94 3.06 20.40 -26.00
N ASN A 95 3.68 19.53 -26.80
CA ASN A 95 5.12 19.57 -27.11
C ASN A 95 6.00 19.67 -25.85
N PRO A 96 6.00 18.63 -24.99
CA PRO A 96 6.85 18.62 -23.79
C PRO A 96 8.32 18.80 -24.16
N ASP A 97 9.04 19.58 -23.35
CA ASP A 97 10.49 19.69 -23.45
C ASP A 97 11.12 18.29 -23.35
N PRO A 98 12.03 17.90 -24.27
CA PRO A 98 12.76 16.65 -24.16
C PRO A 98 13.43 16.44 -22.78
N ALA A 99 13.94 17.50 -22.14
CA ALA A 99 14.55 17.40 -20.82
C ALA A 99 13.52 17.04 -19.73
N LEU A 100 12.28 17.55 -19.86
CA LEU A 100 11.16 17.18 -18.99
C LEU A 100 10.84 15.70 -19.14
N LEU A 101 10.76 15.19 -20.37
CA LEU A 101 10.48 13.78 -20.64
C LEU A 101 11.57 12.86 -20.07
N GLU A 102 12.84 13.23 -20.21
CA GLU A 102 13.96 12.47 -19.66
C GLU A 102 13.92 12.40 -18.12
N SER A 103 13.62 13.53 -17.47
CA SER A 103 13.42 13.60 -16.02
C SER A 103 12.27 12.70 -15.55
N MET A 104 11.15 12.70 -16.29
CA MET A 104 9.98 11.85 -16.00
C MET A 104 10.28 10.37 -16.20
N GLN A 105 11.00 10.01 -17.26
CA GLN A 105 11.42 8.63 -17.49
C GLN A 105 12.34 8.15 -16.36
N THR A 106 13.33 8.95 -15.99
CA THR A 106 14.25 8.65 -14.88
C THR A 106 13.50 8.40 -13.57
N GLN A 107 12.50 9.23 -13.26
CA GLN A 107 11.67 9.02 -12.06
C GLN A 107 10.80 7.77 -12.14
N THR A 108 10.25 7.47 -13.31
CA THR A 108 9.49 6.23 -13.54
C THR A 108 10.37 5.01 -13.27
N ASP A 109 11.60 5.00 -13.78
CA ASP A 109 12.56 3.92 -13.57
C ASP A 109 12.95 3.78 -12.09
N ILE A 110 13.17 4.89 -11.39
CA ILE A 110 13.46 4.89 -9.95
C ILE A 110 12.30 4.29 -9.15
N LEU A 111 11.06 4.66 -9.49
CA LEU A 111 9.86 4.12 -8.84
C LEU A 111 9.72 2.62 -9.09
N GLU A 112 10.00 2.14 -10.30
CA GLU A 112 9.95 0.71 -10.62
C GLU A 112 11.05 -0.07 -9.89
N GLN A 113 12.28 0.46 -9.85
CA GLN A 113 13.36 -0.14 -9.06
C GLN A 113 13.03 -0.19 -7.56
N ALA A 114 12.39 0.84 -7.01
CA ALA A 114 11.92 0.86 -5.63
C ALA A 114 10.86 -0.23 -5.40
N ARG A 115 9.88 -0.35 -6.29
CA ARG A 115 8.83 -1.38 -6.24
C ARG A 115 9.43 -2.80 -6.27
N LEU A 116 10.37 -3.07 -7.19
CA LEU A 116 11.03 -4.38 -7.30
C LEU A 116 11.86 -4.72 -6.07
N ARG A 117 12.54 -3.73 -5.47
CA ARG A 117 13.25 -3.93 -4.19
C ARG A 117 12.28 -4.32 -3.07
N GLN A 118 11.16 -3.62 -2.96
CA GLN A 118 10.13 -3.91 -1.95
C GLN A 118 9.53 -5.31 -2.15
N LEU A 119 9.31 -5.74 -3.40
CA LEU A 119 8.77 -7.06 -3.70
C LEU A 119 9.71 -8.18 -3.26
N ARG A 120 11.00 -8.07 -3.61
CA ARG A 120 12.03 -9.04 -3.19
C ARG A 120 12.12 -9.14 -1.66
N SER A 121 12.13 -8.00 -0.96
CA SER A 121 12.14 -8.01 0.50
C SER A 121 10.91 -8.68 1.11
N GLN A 122 9.72 -8.54 0.50
CA GLN A 122 8.52 -9.23 0.97
C GLN A 122 8.56 -10.75 0.72
N GLU A 123 9.13 -11.18 -0.41
CA GLU A 123 9.34 -12.60 -0.72
C GLU A 123 10.30 -13.23 0.29
N GLU A 124 11.44 -12.59 0.55
CA GLU A 124 12.41 -13.01 1.57
C GLU A 124 11.78 -13.13 2.96
N CYS A 125 10.98 -12.13 3.39
CA CYS A 125 10.27 -12.19 4.67
C CYS A 125 9.30 -13.37 4.74
N ARG A 126 8.53 -13.63 3.67
CA ARG A 126 7.57 -14.75 3.61
C ARG A 126 8.26 -16.11 3.66
N GLU A 127 9.40 -16.26 3.00
CA GLU A 127 10.19 -17.50 3.06
C GLU A 127 10.71 -17.77 4.48
N ILE A 128 11.23 -16.75 5.16
CA ILE A 128 11.70 -16.86 6.56
C ILE A 128 10.53 -17.25 7.49
N GLU A 129 9.37 -16.61 7.33
CA GLU A 129 8.16 -16.94 8.10
C GLU A 129 7.72 -18.40 7.87
N ALA A 130 7.72 -18.88 6.62
CA ALA A 130 7.37 -20.26 6.29
C ALA A 130 8.34 -21.29 6.90
N LEU A 131 9.64 -20.97 6.92
CA LEU A 131 10.67 -21.80 7.57
C LEU A 131 10.52 -21.82 9.11
N SER A 132 10.03 -20.73 9.72
CA SER A 132 9.80 -20.66 11.17
C SER A 132 8.58 -21.49 11.61
N LEU A 133 7.48 -21.43 10.84
CA LEU A 133 6.24 -22.17 11.11
C LEU A 133 6.43 -23.69 10.93
N SER A 134 7.25 -24.11 9.96
CA SER A 134 7.56 -25.53 9.75
C SER A 134 8.42 -26.12 10.88
N GLN A 135 9.28 -25.33 11.54
CA GLN A 135 10.05 -25.79 12.71
C GLN A 135 9.18 -25.95 13.97
N HIS A 136 8.16 -25.10 14.17
CA HIS A 136 7.24 -25.22 15.31
C HIS A 136 6.27 -26.41 15.24
N THR A 137 6.00 -26.94 14.04
CA THR A 137 5.15 -28.14 13.89
C THR A 137 5.89 -29.46 14.15
N GLN A 138 7.23 -29.46 14.13
CA GLN A 138 8.03 -30.67 14.38
C GLN A 138 8.33 -30.93 15.86
N THR A 139 8.15 -29.94 16.76
CA THR A 139 8.47 -30.09 18.19
C THR A 139 7.34 -30.70 19.04
N THR A 140 6.18 -31.07 18.47
CA THR A 140 5.06 -31.68 19.23
C THR A 140 4.86 -33.18 18.99
N LYS A 141 5.73 -33.85 18.19
CA LYS A 141 5.65 -35.30 17.96
C LYS A 141 6.93 -36.04 18.35
N SER A 142 7.26 -36.05 19.65
CA SER A 142 8.11 -37.11 20.21
C SER A 142 7.87 -37.33 21.71
N ARG A 143 6.79 -38.04 22.04
CA ARG A 143 6.79 -38.88 23.25
C ARG A 143 5.92 -40.11 23.03
N GLY A 144 6.48 -41.08 22.30
CA GLY A 144 5.92 -42.42 22.23
C GLY A 144 6.07 -43.15 23.56
N ARG A 145 4.99 -43.79 24.02
CA ARG A 145 5.00 -45.17 24.49
C ARG A 145 3.57 -45.72 24.54
N SER A 146 3.24 -46.56 23.57
CA SER A 146 2.08 -47.46 23.58
C SER A 146 2.44 -48.75 24.32
N VAL A 147 1.69 -49.12 25.37
CA VAL A 147 1.39 -50.51 25.73
C VAL A 147 -0.04 -50.54 26.29
N GLN A 148 -0.81 -51.48 25.78
CA GLN A 148 -2.25 -51.70 25.97
C GLN A 148 -2.51 -52.68 27.13
N MET A 149 -3.61 -52.40 27.86
CA MET A 149 -4.49 -53.22 28.73
C MET A 149 -3.94 -54.41 29.54
N ASP A 150 -4.21 -54.40 30.85
CA ASP A 150 -5.10 -55.40 31.46
C ASP A 150 -5.61 -54.91 32.85
N VAL A 151 -6.91 -55.09 33.09
CA VAL A 151 -7.60 -54.91 34.37
C VAL A 151 -8.02 -56.31 34.83
N PRO A 152 -7.87 -56.65 36.12
CA PRO A 152 -9.06 -57.11 36.82
C PRO A 152 -9.27 -56.46 38.20
N ASP A 153 -10.54 -56.49 38.57
CA ASP A 153 -11.20 -56.13 39.82
C ASP A 153 -10.42 -56.37 41.13
N ASP A 154 -10.53 -55.40 42.05
CA ASP A 154 -10.72 -55.65 43.48
C ASP A 154 -11.39 -54.42 44.14
N GLU A 155 -12.68 -54.54 44.45
CA GLU A 155 -13.36 -53.79 45.51
C GLU A 155 -13.26 -54.64 46.80
N PRO A 156 -13.33 -54.12 48.05
CA PRO A 156 -14.24 -53.04 48.42
C PRO A 156 -13.82 -52.10 49.59
N SER A 157 -14.72 -51.14 49.85
CA SER A 157 -15.04 -50.55 51.17
C SER A 157 -14.01 -49.62 51.85
N ASN A 158 -14.36 -48.34 52.02
CA ASN A 158 -15.13 -47.89 53.19
C ASN A 158 -15.46 -46.38 53.17
N ARG A 159 -16.76 -46.09 53.28
CA ARG A 159 -17.40 -45.11 54.18
C ARG A 159 -16.76 -43.72 54.39
N ARG A 160 -17.61 -42.71 54.09
CA ARG A 160 -18.26 -41.75 55.01
C ARG A 160 -18.05 -40.25 54.70
N THR A 161 -19.17 -39.66 54.30
CA THR A 161 -19.83 -38.45 54.85
C THR A 161 -19.28 -37.04 54.62
N GLY A 162 -20.22 -36.18 54.15
CA GLY A 162 -20.30 -34.74 54.45
C GLY A 162 -19.66 -33.87 53.35
N GLY A 163 -20.33 -32.92 52.71
CA GLY A 163 -21.47 -32.11 53.12
C GLY A 163 -21.04 -30.63 53.19
N GLY A 164 -21.73 -29.76 52.43
CA GLY A 164 -21.64 -28.28 52.54
C GLY A 164 -20.97 -27.61 51.33
N ARG A 165 -21.69 -27.00 50.38
CA ARG A 165 -22.20 -25.61 50.42
C ARG A 165 -21.20 -24.61 51.03
N SER A 166 -20.67 -23.65 50.26
CA SER A 166 -21.32 -22.35 50.06
C SER A 166 -20.49 -21.39 49.20
N LYS A 167 -21.24 -20.47 48.57
CA LYS A 167 -20.87 -19.21 47.92
C LYS A 167 -19.77 -18.41 48.63
N ASN A 168 -18.93 -17.74 47.85
CA ASN A 168 -19.06 -16.29 47.56
C ASN A 168 -18.41 -15.97 46.21
#